data_AF-A0A2K2VY53-F1
#
_entry.id   AF-A0A2K2VY53-F1
#
_cell.length_a   1.000
_cell.length_b   1.000
_cell.length_c   1.000
_cell.angle_alpha   90.00
_cell.angle_beta   90.00
_cell.angle_gamma   90.00
#
_symmetry.space_group_name_H-M   'P 1'
#
loop_
_entity.id
_entity.type
_entity.pdbx_description
1 polymer ?
#
loop_
_entity_poly.entity_id
_entity_poly.type
_entity_poly.pdbx_seq_one_letter_code
_entity_poly.pdbx_strand_id
1 'polypeptide(L)'
;MIRSYLPSFGSGRLQVFLLGVVALLLALNLVVMSLRSSISTAEEPTAPEVLPDFHLPGSISLCDESIPLENQRVLEMLDREFTIAVWDRAQVFLWLKRAGRYFPYIEEKLYEAGMPDDLKYMAVAESALITDIKSRKRAVG
;
A
#
# COMPACT_ATOMS: atom_id res chain seq x y z
N MET A 1 4.41 46.85 47.63
CA MET A 1 5.65 46.33 48.24
C MET A 1 5.86 44.91 47.71
N ILE A 2 6.56 44.76 46.59
CA ILE A 2 6.97 43.45 46.03
C ILE A 2 8.45 43.63 45.66
N ARG A 3 9.35 42.99 46.41
CA ARG A 3 10.78 42.97 46.10
C ARG A 3 11.24 41.53 45.95
N SER A 4 11.86 41.29 44.82
CA SER A 4 12.26 40.05 44.16
C SER A 4 13.27 39.21 44.94
N TYR A 5 13.02 37.90 45.01
CA TYR A 5 14.01 36.89 45.37
C TYR A 5 14.73 36.41 44.09
N LEU A 6 15.86 37.05 43.77
CA LEU A 6 16.85 36.48 42.85
C LEU A 6 17.99 35.92 43.71
N PRO A 7 18.30 34.62 43.64
CA PRO A 7 19.44 34.06 44.36
C PRO A 7 20.74 34.62 43.76
N SER A 8 21.56 35.27 44.59
CA SER A 8 22.89 35.74 44.17
C SER A 8 23.85 34.56 44.03
N PHE A 9 23.96 34.02 42.82
CA PHE A 9 24.96 33.01 42.48
C PHE A 9 26.34 33.67 42.31
N GLY A 10 27.33 33.26 43.10
CA GLY A 10 28.72 33.65 42.91
C GLY A 10 29.22 33.23 41.53
N SER A 11 29.92 34.13 40.84
CA SER A 11 30.33 34.01 39.43
C SER A 11 30.96 32.65 39.07
N GLY A 12 31.77 32.07 39.96
CA GLY A 12 32.41 30.76 39.73
C GLY A 12 31.44 29.57 39.75
N ARG A 13 30.39 29.58 40.59
CA ARG A 13 29.44 28.44 40.68
C ARG A 13 28.49 28.41 39.48
N LEU A 14 28.14 29.60 38.96
CA LEU A 14 27.33 29.72 37.75
C LEU A 14 28.11 29.28 36.51
N GLN A 15 29.40 29.62 36.41
CA GLN A 15 30.26 29.19 35.30
C GLN A 15 30.44 27.67 35.26
N VAL A 16 30.66 27.01 36.40
CA VAL A 16 30.78 25.54 36.47
C VAL A 16 29.47 24.86 36.07
N PHE A 17 28.32 25.41 36.49
CA PHE A 17 27.01 24.90 36.09
C PHE A 17 26.77 25.07 34.58
N LEU A 18 27.09 26.23 34.02
CA LEU A 18 26.96 26.52 32.60
C LEU A 18 27.83 25.58 31.74
N LEU A 19 29.08 25.34 32.15
CA LEU A 19 29.99 24.41 31.47
C LEU A 19 29.45 22.97 31.51
N GLY A 20 28.85 22.54 32.63
CA GLY A 20 28.21 21.23 32.75
C GLY A 20 27.01 21.06 31.81
N VAL A 21 26.16 22.08 31.69
CA VAL A 21 25.01 22.06 30.77
C VAL A 21 25.48 22.02 29.31
N VAL A 22 26.49 22.80 28.95
CA VAL A 22 27.06 22.80 27.59
C VAL A 22 27.67 21.43 27.25
N ALA A 23 28.43 20.83 28.17
CA ALA A 23 28.99 19.50 27.99
C ALA A 23 27.89 18.42 27.80
N LEU A 24 26.80 18.52 28.56
CA LEU A 24 25.65 17.61 28.43
C LEU A 24 24.96 17.76 27.07
N LEU A 25 24.76 18.99 26.60
CA LEU A 25 24.15 19.25 25.28
C LEU A 25 25.05 18.72 24.15
N LEU A 26 26.38 18.87 24.26
CA LEU A 26 27.32 18.32 23.29
C LEU A 26 27.30 16.78 23.29
N ALA A 27 27.29 16.15 24.46
CA ALA A 27 27.18 14.70 24.59
C ALA A 27 25.86 14.16 23.99
N LEU A 28 24.74 14.86 24.23
CA LEU A 28 23.45 14.50 23.66
C LEU A 28 23.45 14.57 22.13
N ASN A 29 24.05 15.62 21.55
CA ASN A 29 24.18 15.75 20.10
C ASN A 29 25.02 14.62 19.49
N LEU A 30 26.11 14.22 20.15
CA LEU A 30 26.95 13.10 19.72
C LEU A 30 26.18 11.76 19.74
N VAL A 31 25.40 11.51 20.78
CA VAL A 31 24.53 10.32 20.87
C VAL A 31 23.48 10.32 19.75
N VAL A 32 22.83 11.46 19.50
CA VAL A 32 21.85 11.60 18.41
C VAL A 32 22.48 11.33 17.03
N MET A 33 23.70 11.81 16.78
CA MET A 33 24.42 11.52 15.53
C MET A 33 24.74 10.01 15.37
N SER A 34 25.16 9.34 16.44
CA SER A 34 25.46 7.89 16.42
C SER A 34 24.22 7.03 16.19
N LEU A 35 23.06 7.47 16.67
CA LEU A 35 21.80 6.78 16.42
C LEU A 35 21.33 7.00 14.97
N ARG A 36 21.54 8.20 14.41
CA ARG A 36 21.23 8.49 13.00
C ARG A 36 22.05 7.65 12.01
N SER A 37 23.34 7.47 12.27
CA SER A 37 24.19 6.62 11.41
C SER A 37 23.76 5.16 11.43
N SER A 38 23.28 4.68 12.57
CA SER A 38 22.77 3.31 12.74
C SER A 38 21.44 3.07 11.99
N ILE A 39 20.61 4.10 11.83
CA ILE A 39 19.34 4.02 11.08
C ILE A 39 19.57 4.15 9.56
N SER A 40 20.67 4.79 9.14
CA SER A 40 21.03 5.03 7.74
C SER A 40 21.68 3.83 7.02
N THR A 41 21.41 2.61 7.48
CA THR A 41 21.78 1.35 6.80
C THR A 41 20.59 0.69 6.09
N ALA A 42 19.52 1.43 5.80
CA ALA A 42 18.60 1.02 4.76
C ALA A 42 19.33 1.17 3.42
N GLU A 43 19.65 0.06 2.77
CA GLU A 43 20.18 0.03 1.41
C GLU A 43 19.30 0.88 0.49
N GLU A 44 19.89 1.89 -0.13
CA GLU A 44 19.33 2.50 -1.34
C GLU A 44 19.21 1.39 -2.39
N PRO A 45 18.02 1.16 -3.00
CA PRO A 45 17.85 0.10 -3.98
C PRO A 45 18.74 0.38 -5.19
N THR A 46 19.82 -0.39 -5.31
CA THR A 46 20.84 -0.28 -6.36
C THR A 46 20.43 -1.09 -7.59
N ALA A 47 19.28 -0.77 -8.15
CA ALA A 47 18.94 -1.09 -9.53
C ALA A 47 17.88 -0.10 -9.98
N PRO A 48 17.91 0.43 -11.22
CA PRO A 48 16.68 0.91 -11.80
C PRO A 48 15.72 -0.27 -11.72
N GLU A 49 14.62 -0.10 -11.00
CA GLU A 49 13.53 -1.07 -11.00
C GLU A 49 13.04 -1.12 -12.45
N VAL A 50 13.63 -2.02 -13.24
CA VAL A 50 13.25 -2.22 -14.65
C VAL A 50 11.80 -2.66 -14.55
N LEU A 51 10.91 -1.74 -14.94
CA LEU A 51 9.49 -2.03 -14.98
C LEU A 51 9.34 -3.26 -15.87
N PRO A 52 8.77 -4.37 -15.37
CA PRO A 52 8.55 -5.52 -16.22
C PRO A 52 7.60 -5.06 -17.33
N ASP A 53 8.06 -5.17 -18.58
CA ASP A 53 7.22 -4.95 -19.74
C ASP A 53 6.26 -6.13 -19.82
N PHE A 54 4.97 -5.87 -19.72
CA PHE A 54 3.93 -6.89 -19.77
C PHE A 54 3.15 -6.70 -21.07
N HIS A 55 3.27 -7.66 -21.97
CA HIS A 55 2.48 -7.67 -23.18
C HIS A 55 1.09 -8.27 -22.93
N LEU A 56 0.05 -7.53 -23.30
CA LEU A 56 -1.31 -8.04 -23.31
C LEU A 56 -1.45 -9.18 -24.34
N PRO A 57 -2.29 -10.20 -24.04
CA PRO A 57 -2.61 -11.24 -25.00
C PRO A 57 -3.33 -10.66 -26.23
N GLY A 58 -3.08 -11.24 -27.41
CA GLY A 58 -3.68 -10.77 -28.67
C GLY A 58 -5.18 -11.05 -28.81
N SER A 59 -5.75 -11.91 -27.96
CA SER A 59 -7.18 -12.25 -27.94
C SER A 59 -7.58 -12.69 -26.54
N ILE A 60 -8.75 -12.28 -26.08
CA ILE A 60 -9.35 -12.73 -24.81
C ILE A 60 -10.85 -12.94 -24.99
N SER A 61 -11.42 -13.85 -24.20
CA SER A 61 -12.85 -14.12 -24.15
C SER A 61 -13.36 -14.08 -22.72
N LEU A 62 -14.64 -13.76 -22.55
CA LEU A 62 -15.36 -13.82 -21.29
C LEU A 62 -16.75 -14.41 -21.54
N CYS A 63 -17.11 -15.48 -20.82
CA CYS A 63 -18.41 -16.15 -20.99
C CYS A 63 -18.65 -16.58 -22.44
N ASP A 64 -17.64 -17.19 -23.07
CA ASP A 64 -17.61 -17.61 -24.48
C ASP A 64 -17.74 -16.47 -25.52
N GLU A 65 -17.75 -15.20 -25.09
CA GLU A 65 -17.76 -14.04 -25.98
C GLU A 65 -16.35 -13.45 -26.16
N SER A 66 -15.92 -13.26 -27.40
CA SER A 66 -14.64 -12.61 -27.70
C SER A 66 -14.71 -11.11 -27.41
N ILE A 67 -13.72 -10.59 -26.70
CA ILE A 67 -13.60 -9.14 -26.45
C ILE A 67 -12.97 -8.48 -27.69
N PRO A 68 -13.55 -7.39 -28.22
CA PRO A 68 -13.08 -6.75 -29.45
C PRO A 68 -11.84 -5.89 -29.19
N LEU A 69 -10.66 -6.53 -29.07
CA LEU A 69 -9.38 -5.85 -28.82
C LEU A 69 -8.89 -5.02 -30.02
N GLU A 70 -9.49 -5.19 -31.20
CA GLU A 70 -9.25 -4.33 -32.36
C GLU A 70 -9.78 -2.90 -32.15
N ASN A 71 -10.73 -2.75 -31.21
CA ASN A 71 -11.18 -1.44 -30.79
C ASN A 71 -10.16 -0.83 -29.82
N GLN A 72 -9.46 0.20 -30.30
CA GLN A 72 -8.44 0.92 -29.53
C GLN A 72 -8.91 1.33 -28.12
N ARG A 73 -10.17 1.76 -27.96
CA ARG A 73 -10.70 2.12 -26.64
C ARG A 73 -10.76 0.93 -25.69
N VAL A 74 -11.16 -0.24 -26.20
CA VAL A 74 -11.26 -1.47 -25.41
C VAL A 74 -9.86 -1.94 -25.02
N LEU A 75 -8.91 -1.88 -25.96
CA LEU A 75 -7.50 -2.19 -25.70
C LEU A 75 -6.91 -1.28 -24.61
N GLU A 76 -7.12 0.03 -24.71
CA GLU A 76 -6.66 1.01 -23.71
C GLU A 76 -7.29 0.79 -22.32
N MET A 77 -8.57 0.41 -22.28
CA MET A 77 -9.24 0.06 -21.03
C MET A 77 -8.64 -1.21 -20.41
N LEU A 78 -8.40 -2.24 -21.20
CA LEU A 78 -7.76 -3.46 -20.74
C LEU A 78 -6.35 -3.17 -20.20
N ASP A 79 -5.56 -2.40 -20.95
CA ASP A 79 -4.19 -2.00 -20.57
C ASP A 79 -4.18 -1.23 -19.25
N ARG A 80 -5.12 -0.29 -19.09
CA ARG A 80 -5.29 0.46 -17.84
C ARG A 80 -5.60 -0.45 -16.65
N GLU A 81 -6.63 -1.31 -16.76
CA GLU A 81 -7.04 -2.17 -15.65
C GLU A 81 -5.96 -3.20 -15.30
N PHE A 82 -5.32 -3.77 -16.31
CA PHE A 82 -4.20 -4.69 -16.15
C PHE A 82 -3.03 -4.01 -15.43
N THR A 83 -2.65 -2.80 -15.86
CA THR A 83 -1.61 -1.99 -15.22
C THR A 83 -1.96 -1.74 -13.75
N ILE A 84 -3.18 -1.29 -13.45
CA ILE A 84 -3.62 -1.06 -12.06
C ILE A 84 -3.48 -2.35 -11.22
N ALA A 85 -3.91 -3.49 -11.75
CA ALA A 85 -3.82 -4.76 -11.04
C ALA A 85 -2.36 -5.19 -10.78
N VAL A 86 -1.47 -5.06 -11.76
CA VAL A 86 -0.05 -5.40 -11.63
C VAL A 86 0.64 -4.54 -10.56
N TRP A 87 0.25 -3.28 -10.45
CA TRP A 87 0.82 -2.34 -9.49
C TRP A 87 0.19 -2.45 -8.09
N ASP A 88 -1.08 -2.86 -7.98
CA ASP A 88 -1.74 -3.14 -6.71
C ASP A 88 -1.59 -4.61 -6.27
N ARG A 89 -0.34 -5.02 -6.06
CA ARG A 89 0.02 -6.41 -5.72
C ARG A 89 -0.63 -6.89 -4.42
N ALA A 90 -0.82 -5.99 -3.45
CA ALA A 90 -1.46 -6.33 -2.18
C ALA A 90 -2.93 -6.72 -2.39
N GLN A 91 -3.66 -5.95 -3.20
CA GLN A 91 -5.04 -6.25 -3.53
C GLN A 91 -5.17 -7.54 -4.34
N VAL A 92 -4.33 -7.76 -5.36
CA VAL A 92 -4.32 -9.02 -6.13
C VAL A 92 -4.07 -10.21 -5.22
N PHE A 93 -3.13 -10.10 -4.27
CA PHE A 93 -2.87 -11.16 -3.31
C PHE A 93 -4.08 -11.47 -2.41
N LEU A 94 -4.85 -10.44 -2.03
CA LEU A 94 -6.11 -10.61 -1.31
C LEU A 94 -7.19 -11.27 -2.19
N TRP A 95 -7.30 -10.91 -3.47
CA TRP A 95 -8.21 -11.56 -4.41
C TRP A 95 -7.92 -13.06 -4.49
N LEU A 96 -6.65 -13.45 -4.66
CA LEU A 96 -6.26 -14.86 -4.76
C LEU A 96 -6.60 -15.66 -3.49
N LYS A 97 -6.36 -15.08 -2.31
CA LYS A 97 -6.73 -15.71 -1.03
C LYS A 97 -8.23 -15.90 -0.87
N ARG A 98 -9.03 -14.90 -1.27
CA ARG A 98 -10.49 -14.97 -1.19
C ARG A 98 -11.08 -15.88 -2.26
N ALA A 99 -10.50 -15.90 -3.46
CA ALA A 99 -10.89 -16.79 -4.54
C ALA A 99 -10.83 -18.25 -4.09
N GLY A 100 -9.74 -18.66 -3.43
CA GLY A 100 -9.63 -20.01 -2.86
C GLY A 100 -10.71 -20.38 -1.84
N ARG A 101 -11.36 -19.39 -1.21
CA ARG A 101 -12.49 -19.61 -0.29
C ARG A 101 -13.84 -19.61 -0.99
N TYR A 102 -14.07 -18.68 -1.91
CA TYR A 102 -15.41 -18.40 -2.46
C TYR A 102 -15.66 -18.99 -3.84
N PHE A 103 -14.62 -19.23 -4.65
CA PHE A 103 -14.80 -19.80 -5.98
C PHE A 103 -15.52 -21.15 -5.94
N PRO A 104 -15.17 -22.12 -5.07
CA PRO A 104 -15.89 -23.40 -5.05
C PRO A 104 -17.41 -23.25 -4.86
N TYR A 105 -17.83 -22.31 -4.00
CA TYR A 105 -19.25 -22.01 -3.79
C TYR A 105 -19.88 -21.31 -5.00
N ILE A 106 -19.19 -20.34 -5.59
CA ILE A 106 -19.68 -19.61 -6.77
C ILE A 106 -19.82 -20.57 -7.96
N GLU A 107 -18.81 -21.39 -8.22
CA GLU A 107 -18.76 -22.39 -9.29
C GLU A 107 -19.90 -23.40 -9.17
N GLU A 108 -20.16 -23.91 -7.96
CA GLU A 108 -21.31 -24.78 -7.68
C GLU A 108 -22.64 -24.09 -8.01
N LYS A 109 -22.82 -22.83 -7.59
CA LYS A 109 -24.05 -22.07 -7.88
C LYS A 109 -24.22 -21.70 -9.35
N LEU A 110 -23.14 -21.40 -10.06
CA LEU A 110 -23.18 -21.17 -11.50
C LEU A 110 -23.55 -22.46 -12.23
N TYR A 111 -22.98 -23.60 -11.83
CA TYR A 111 -23.31 -24.90 -12.39
C TYR A 111 -24.78 -25.28 -12.16
N GLU A 112 -25.28 -25.15 -10.93
CA GLU A 112 -26.71 -25.38 -10.60
C GLU A 112 -27.65 -24.49 -11.45
N ALA A 113 -27.23 -23.27 -11.76
CA ALA A 113 -27.99 -22.32 -12.56
C ALA A 113 -27.79 -22.47 -14.08
N GLY A 114 -26.92 -23.39 -14.53
CA GLY A 114 -26.57 -23.53 -15.94
C GLY A 114 -25.87 -22.30 -16.54
N MET A 115 -25.12 -21.58 -15.72
CA MET A 115 -24.43 -20.34 -16.08
C MET A 115 -22.94 -20.58 -16.39
N PRO A 116 -22.31 -19.73 -17.22
CA PRO A 116 -20.88 -19.82 -17.51
C PRO A 116 -20.01 -19.67 -16.26
N ASP A 117 -18.99 -20.51 -16.14
CA ASP A 117 -18.03 -20.49 -15.03
C ASP A 117 -17.28 -19.15 -14.92
N ASP A 118 -16.98 -18.53 -16.06
CA ASP A 118 -16.31 -17.23 -16.17
C ASP A 118 -16.99 -16.08 -15.41
N LEU A 119 -18.30 -16.20 -15.13
CA LEU A 119 -19.04 -15.20 -14.35
C LEU A 119 -18.47 -15.03 -12.93
N LYS A 120 -17.74 -16.01 -12.39
CA LYS A 120 -17.06 -15.87 -11.09
C LYS A 120 -16.06 -14.71 -11.07
N TYR A 121 -15.44 -14.37 -12.21
CA TYR A 121 -14.52 -13.26 -12.31
C TYR A 121 -15.23 -11.90 -12.20
N MET A 122 -16.52 -11.81 -12.54
CA MET A 122 -17.30 -10.60 -12.29
C MET A 122 -17.41 -10.28 -10.80
N ALA A 123 -17.54 -11.30 -9.94
CA ALA A 123 -17.56 -11.09 -8.49
C ALA A 123 -16.24 -10.51 -7.96
N VAL A 124 -15.12 -10.82 -8.61
CA VAL A 124 -13.82 -10.21 -8.30
C VAL A 124 -13.81 -8.74 -8.74
N ALA A 125 -14.25 -8.44 -9.96
CA ALA A 125 -14.26 -7.09 -10.51
C ALA A 125 -15.19 -6.13 -9.75
N GLU A 126 -16.35 -6.61 -9.31
CA GLU A 126 -17.39 -5.76 -8.68
C GLU A 126 -17.16 -5.55 -7.17
N SER A 127 -16.81 -6.61 -6.43
CA SER A 127 -16.71 -6.55 -4.96
C SER A 127 -15.39 -7.03 -4.37
N ALA A 128 -14.40 -7.41 -5.19
CA ALA A 128 -13.16 -8.01 -4.71
C ALA A 128 -13.40 -9.23 -3.78
N LEU A 129 -14.54 -9.93 -3.99
CA LEU A 129 -15.04 -11.03 -3.16
C LEU A 129 -15.28 -10.65 -1.68
N ILE A 130 -15.69 -9.41 -1.43
CA ILE A 130 -16.06 -8.93 -0.09
C ILE A 130 -17.58 -8.95 0.03
N THR A 131 -18.09 -9.73 0.97
CA THR A 131 -19.52 -10.04 1.19
C THR A 131 -20.34 -8.94 1.88
N ASP A 132 -19.68 -7.89 2.35
CA ASP A 132 -20.30 -6.77 3.06
C ASP A 132 -20.03 -5.43 2.36
N ILE A 133 -19.66 -5.45 1.08
CA ILE A 133 -19.43 -4.22 0.33
C ILE A 133 -20.75 -3.53 0.04
N LYS A 134 -20.81 -2.23 0.39
CA LYS A 134 -21.96 -1.37 0.11
C LYS A 134 -21.54 -0.27 -0.83
N SER A 135 -22.12 -0.27 -2.03
CA SER A 135 -21.98 0.85 -2.96
C SER A 135 -22.74 2.08 -2.45
N ARG A 136 -22.37 3.29 -2.90
CA ARG A 136 -23.13 4.53 -2.68
C ARG A 136 -24.61 4.42 -3.10
N LYS A 137 -24.91 3.53 -4.05
CA LYS A 137 -26.28 3.22 -4.53
C LYS A 137 -26.92 2.00 -3.85
N ARG A 138 -26.34 1.49 -2.75
CA ARG A 138 -26.82 0.33 -1.98
C ARG A 138 -26.85 -1.01 -2.70
N ALA A 139 -26.07 -1.18 -3.76
CA ALA A 139 -25.71 -2.54 -4.20
C ALA A 139 -24.95 -3.21 -3.06
N VAL A 140 -25.38 -4.42 -2.71
CA VAL A 140 -24.72 -5.31 -1.76
C VAL A 140 -24.09 -6.44 -2.56
N GLY A 141 -22.84 -6.76 -2.26
CA GLY A 141 -22.07 -7.85 -2.84
C GLY A 141 -21.26 -8.54 -1.76
#